data_AF-A0A7C1IL96-F1
#
_entry.id   AF-A0A7C1IL96-F1
#
_cell.length_a   1.000
_cell.length_b   1.000
_cell.length_c   1.000
_cell.angle_alpha   90.00
_cell.angle_beta   90.00
_cell.angle_gamma   90.00
#
_symmetry.space_group_name_H-M   'P 1'
#
loop_
_entity.id
_entity.type
_entity.pdbx_description
1 polymer ?
#
loop_
_entity_poly.entity_id
_entity_poly.type
_entity_poly.pdbx_seq_one_letter_code
_entity_poly.pdbx_strand_id
1 'polypeptide(L)'
;MCRGVIERPSSLLLLRAAMFQVTALILMALVALLWLCGERGRLMLPSTRKLLQEMGWRRIFNLHFFHAYVYSRWINQYVALAVKLVFPRLKYIERLWYWEWSNGHHGKVLPHDLARALITVNQDIPRQDLEQIIPYPEARNLVLDGTPDIAVHECACRKVRPNHNEPLQVCMVIGQPFVDFLLEHDPNGSRRITQAEALALLEAEHERGHIHTAYFKNVLLDRFYVICNCCPCCCAGLEAMFKYGRPMVLSSGYIALI
;
A
#
# COMPACT_ATOMS: atom_id res chain seq x y z
N MET A 1 59.86 16.09 -31.36
CA MET A 1 58.57 16.78 -31.57
C MET A 1 57.51 15.71 -31.85
N CYS A 2 57.01 15.01 -30.83
CA CYS A 2 56.00 13.96 -31.00
C CYS A 2 54.62 14.61 -31.08
N ARG A 3 54.03 14.68 -32.28
CA ARG A 3 52.61 15.01 -32.45
C ARG A 3 51.80 13.79 -32.05
N GLY A 4 51.11 13.87 -30.90
CA GLY A 4 50.16 12.86 -30.47
C GLY A 4 49.06 12.69 -31.52
N VAL A 5 48.90 11.47 -32.01
CA VAL A 5 47.77 11.09 -32.87
C VAL A 5 46.54 11.06 -31.97
N ILE A 6 45.65 12.03 -32.15
CA ILE A 6 44.33 12.02 -31.51
C ILE A 6 43.50 10.96 -32.26
N GLU A 7 43.41 9.75 -31.72
CA GLU A 7 42.51 8.72 -32.23
C GLU A 7 41.08 9.22 -32.13
N ARG A 8 40.43 9.48 -33.27
CA ARG A 8 39.00 9.79 -33.31
C ARG A 8 38.23 8.52 -32.94
N PRO A 9 37.25 8.59 -32.01
CA PRO A 9 36.43 7.43 -31.67
C PRO A 9 35.77 6.87 -32.94
N SER A 10 35.73 5.55 -33.06
CA SER A 10 35.15 4.88 -34.24
C SER A 10 33.68 5.29 -34.42
N SER A 11 33.20 5.36 -35.66
CA SER A 11 31.80 5.71 -35.97
C SER A 11 30.78 4.83 -35.22
N LEU A 12 31.15 3.57 -34.95
CA LEU A 12 30.36 2.63 -34.15
C LEU A 12 30.24 3.04 -32.67
N LEU A 13 31.30 3.59 -32.07
CA LEU A 13 31.28 4.12 -30.69
C LEU A 13 30.39 5.35 -30.58
N LEU A 14 30.44 6.25 -31.56
CA LEU A 14 29.58 7.44 -31.63
C LEU A 14 28.10 7.07 -31.82
N LEU A 15 27.80 6.10 -32.68
CA LEU A 15 26.44 5.57 -32.87
C LEU A 15 25.89 4.93 -31.60
N ARG A 16 26.68 4.11 -30.89
CA ARG A 16 26.27 3.49 -29.62
C ARG A 16 26.02 4.52 -28.53
N ALA A 17 26.88 5.54 -28.42
CA ALA A 17 26.70 6.63 -27.46
C ALA A 17 25.42 7.43 -27.77
N ALA A 18 25.16 7.75 -29.04
CA ALA A 18 23.94 8.43 -29.47
C ALA A 18 22.69 7.58 -29.19
N MET A 19 22.70 6.28 -29.49
CA MET A 19 21.60 5.37 -29.17
C MET A 19 21.32 5.29 -27.67
N PHE A 20 22.37 5.23 -26.83
CA PHE A 20 22.23 5.23 -25.39
C PHE A 20 21.60 6.53 -24.88
N GLN A 21 22.06 7.69 -25.38
CA GLN A 21 21.50 9.00 -25.02
C GLN A 21 20.03 9.12 -25.42
N VAL A 22 19.66 8.71 -26.63
CA VAL A 22 18.26 8.71 -27.10
C VAL A 22 17.40 7.80 -26.22
N THR A 23 17.89 6.61 -25.90
CA THR A 23 17.17 5.67 -25.02
C THR A 23 16.96 6.25 -23.62
N ALA A 24 17.99 6.88 -23.05
CA ALA A 24 17.90 7.53 -21.75
C ALA A 24 16.90 8.71 -21.76
N LEU A 25 16.90 9.53 -22.81
CA LEU A 25 15.93 10.63 -22.97
C LEU A 25 14.49 10.13 -23.08
N ILE A 26 14.25 9.05 -23.85
CA ILE A 26 12.94 8.43 -23.96
C ILE A 26 12.48 7.90 -22.59
N LEU A 27 13.34 7.21 -21.85
CA LEU A 27 13.01 6.71 -20.52
C LEU A 27 12.68 7.84 -19.53
N MET A 28 13.48 8.92 -19.53
CA MET A 28 13.20 10.10 -18.69
C MET A 28 11.87 10.75 -19.06
N ALA A 29 11.56 10.87 -20.35
CA ALA A 29 10.27 11.39 -20.80
C ALA A 29 9.10 10.50 -20.37
N LEU A 30 9.24 9.17 -20.48
CA LEU A 30 8.22 8.22 -20.02
C LEU A 30 7.99 8.28 -18.51
N VAL A 31 9.05 8.39 -17.71
CA VAL A 31 8.94 8.54 -16.25
C VAL A 31 8.28 9.87 -15.90
N ALA A 32 8.66 10.96 -16.56
CA ALA A 32 8.03 12.28 -16.35
C ALA A 32 6.55 12.28 -16.72
N LEU A 33 6.19 11.64 -17.84
CA LEU A 33 4.79 11.48 -18.25
C LEU A 33 4.01 10.62 -17.26
N LEU A 34 4.57 9.49 -16.80
CA LEU A 34 3.94 8.64 -15.79
C LEU A 34 3.72 9.39 -14.48
N TRP A 35 4.70 10.20 -14.06
CA TRP A 35 4.59 11.05 -12.89
C TRP A 35 3.48 12.09 -13.05
N LEU A 36 3.45 12.82 -14.17
CA LEU A 36 2.39 13.79 -14.46
C LEU A 36 1.01 13.12 -14.51
N CYS A 37 0.89 11.92 -15.08
CA CYS A 37 -0.35 11.13 -15.06
C CYS A 37 -0.76 10.72 -13.64
N GLY A 38 0.19 10.31 -12.80
CA GLY A 38 -0.03 10.02 -11.39
C GLY A 38 -0.52 11.25 -10.62
N GLU A 39 0.13 12.39 -10.85
CA GLU A 39 -0.12 13.71 -10.28
C GLU A 39 -1.24 14.49 -10.99
N ARG A 40 -2.03 13.82 -11.83
CA ARG A 40 -3.21 14.39 -12.51
C ARG A 40 -2.92 15.68 -13.28
N GLY A 41 -1.78 15.73 -13.96
CA GLY A 41 -1.31 16.85 -14.78
C GLY A 41 -0.55 17.93 -14.01
N ARG A 42 -0.35 17.76 -12.69
CA ARG A 42 0.43 18.68 -11.86
C ARG A 42 1.85 18.17 -11.65
N LEU A 43 2.76 19.07 -11.26
CA LEU A 43 4.12 18.68 -10.90
C LEU A 43 4.16 17.88 -9.59
N MET A 44 3.38 18.30 -8.59
CA MET A 44 3.21 17.58 -7.34
C MET A 44 1.97 18.11 -6.63
N LEU A 45 1.05 17.22 -6.27
CA LEU A 45 -0.16 17.50 -5.52
C LEU A 45 0.18 17.77 -4.04
N PRO A 46 -0.63 18.59 -3.35
CA PRO A 46 -0.50 18.85 -1.92
C PRO A 46 -0.39 17.57 -1.06
N SER A 47 -1.19 16.54 -1.34
CA SER A 47 -1.14 15.28 -0.60
C SER A 47 0.17 14.53 -0.83
N THR A 48 0.69 14.51 -2.06
CA THR A 48 2.00 13.91 -2.38
C THR A 48 3.12 14.62 -1.64
N ARG A 49 3.06 15.96 -1.58
CA ARG A 49 4.02 16.76 -0.82
C ARG A 49 3.96 16.44 0.68
N LYS A 50 2.75 16.36 1.25
CA LYS A 50 2.53 16.05 2.66
C LYS A 50 3.05 14.64 2.99
N LEU A 51 2.74 13.66 2.15
CA LEU A 51 3.28 12.29 2.28
C LEU A 51 4.82 12.30 2.29
N LEU A 52 5.45 13.03 1.37
CA LEU A 52 6.90 13.13 1.33
C LEU A 52 7.50 13.84 2.56
N GLN A 53 6.83 14.88 3.07
CA GLN A 53 7.24 15.58 4.29
C GLN A 53 7.21 14.66 5.50
N GLU A 54 6.14 13.89 5.67
CA GLU A 54 5.98 12.91 6.76
C GLU A 54 6.99 11.75 6.65
N MET A 55 7.24 11.26 5.42
CA MET A 55 8.21 10.18 5.19
C MET A 55 9.66 10.64 5.38
N GLY A 56 9.93 11.92 5.11
CA GLY A 56 11.26 12.50 5.06
C GLY A 56 11.99 12.20 3.75
N TRP A 57 12.72 13.20 3.24
CA TRP A 57 13.42 13.15 1.94
C TRP A 57 14.40 11.99 1.78
N ARG A 58 14.94 11.45 2.89
CA ARG A 58 15.83 10.28 2.86
C ARG A 58 15.16 9.04 2.27
N ARG A 59 13.83 8.90 2.38
CA ARG A 59 13.04 7.78 1.82
C ARG A 59 12.91 7.81 0.29
N ILE A 60 13.36 8.88 -0.38
CA ILE A 60 13.48 8.91 -1.84
C ILE A 60 14.66 8.04 -2.27
N PHE A 61 15.80 8.15 -1.60
CA PHE A 61 17.04 7.48 -1.99
C PHE A 61 17.00 5.96 -1.80
N ASN A 62 16.15 5.46 -0.91
CA ASN A 62 15.91 4.02 -0.74
C ASN A 62 14.64 3.53 -1.47
N LEU A 63 14.04 4.37 -2.33
CA LEU A 63 12.83 4.07 -3.13
C LEU A 63 11.54 3.81 -2.34
N HIS A 64 11.54 3.88 -1.00
CA HIS A 64 10.32 3.67 -0.20
C HIS A 64 9.24 4.69 -0.55
N PHE A 65 9.61 5.96 -0.79
CA PHE A 65 8.65 6.98 -1.21
C PHE A 65 7.94 6.60 -2.51
N PHE A 66 8.70 6.19 -3.53
CA PHE A 66 8.12 5.80 -4.82
C PHE A 66 7.27 4.54 -4.70
N HIS A 67 7.65 3.59 -3.86
CA HIS A 67 6.84 2.41 -3.60
C HIS A 67 5.54 2.76 -2.88
N ALA A 68 5.58 3.61 -1.84
CA ALA A 68 4.41 4.13 -1.16
C ALA A 68 3.47 4.87 -2.14
N TYR A 69 4.06 5.71 -2.98
CA TYR A 69 3.35 6.46 -4.00
C TYR A 69 2.64 5.54 -4.99
N VAL A 70 3.38 4.64 -5.64
CA VAL A 70 2.84 3.71 -6.65
C VAL A 70 1.78 2.81 -6.03
N TYR A 71 2.04 2.30 -4.83
CA TYR A 71 1.11 1.44 -4.09
C TYR A 71 -0.21 2.16 -3.83
N SER A 72 -0.16 3.40 -3.33
CA SER A 72 -1.35 4.14 -2.93
C SER A 72 -2.09 4.71 -4.15
N ARG A 73 -1.35 5.22 -5.15
CA ARG A 73 -1.90 5.85 -6.34
C ARG A 73 -2.59 4.88 -7.29
N TRP A 74 -2.01 3.69 -7.44
CA TRP A 74 -2.46 2.66 -8.39
C TRP A 74 -2.76 1.35 -7.68
N ILE A 75 -3.42 1.42 -6.52
CA ILE A 75 -3.69 0.27 -5.66
C ILE A 75 -4.41 -0.87 -6.40
N ASN A 76 -5.35 -0.54 -7.30
CA ASN A 76 -6.09 -1.51 -8.09
C ASN A 76 -5.15 -2.30 -9.02
N GLN A 77 -4.29 -1.60 -9.76
CA GLN A 77 -3.31 -2.21 -10.66
C GLN A 77 -2.23 -2.97 -9.88
N TYR A 78 -1.79 -2.41 -8.74
CA TYR A 78 -0.80 -3.00 -7.86
C TYR A 78 -1.29 -4.35 -7.32
N VAL A 79 -2.52 -4.40 -6.79
CA VAL A 79 -3.14 -5.63 -6.30
C VAL A 79 -3.45 -6.59 -7.44
N ALA A 80 -3.89 -6.11 -8.60
CA ALA A 80 -4.14 -6.95 -9.77
C ALA A 80 -2.86 -7.68 -10.23
N LEU A 81 -1.75 -6.94 -10.30
CA LEU A 81 -0.43 -7.49 -10.64
C LEU A 81 0.00 -8.54 -9.61
N ALA A 82 -0.15 -8.22 -8.32
CA ALA A 82 0.19 -9.12 -7.23
C ALA A 82 -0.59 -10.44 -7.33
N VAL A 83 -1.92 -10.36 -7.44
CA VAL A 83 -2.82 -11.52 -7.48
C VAL A 83 -2.67 -12.34 -8.77
N LYS A 84 -2.61 -11.69 -9.94
CA LYS A 84 -2.66 -12.39 -11.24
C LYS A 84 -1.29 -12.87 -11.71
N LEU A 85 -0.22 -12.15 -11.36
CA LEU A 85 1.12 -12.42 -11.89
C LEU A 85 2.07 -12.92 -10.81
N VAL A 86 2.13 -12.25 -9.66
CA VAL A 86 3.14 -12.51 -8.63
C VAL A 86 2.81 -13.76 -7.83
N PHE A 87 1.65 -13.81 -7.16
CA PHE A 87 1.31 -14.92 -6.26
C PHE A 87 1.37 -16.30 -6.93
N PRO A 88 0.85 -16.50 -8.16
CA PRO A 88 0.96 -17.80 -8.83
C PRO A 88 2.41 -18.23 -9.10
N ARG A 89 3.31 -17.27 -9.32
CA ARG A 89 4.74 -17.52 -9.54
C ARG A 89 5.53 -17.67 -8.24
N LEU A 90 4.99 -17.19 -7.12
CA LEU A 90 5.61 -17.35 -5.80
C LEU A 90 5.67 -18.82 -5.36
N LYS A 91 4.92 -19.75 -5.97
CA LYS A 91 5.00 -21.19 -5.63
C LYS A 91 6.42 -21.76 -5.80
N TYR A 92 7.28 -21.11 -6.59
CA TYR A 92 8.62 -21.57 -6.96
C TYR A 92 9.77 -20.82 -6.26
N ILE A 93 9.47 -19.86 -5.38
CA ILE A 93 10.48 -19.01 -4.74
C ILE A 93 10.69 -19.43 -3.27
N GLU A 94 11.96 -19.64 -2.92
CA GLU A 94 12.44 -20.16 -1.64
C GLU A 94 11.96 -19.41 -0.38
N ARG A 95 12.16 -20.08 0.77
CA ARG A 95 11.78 -19.69 2.14
C ARG A 95 12.27 -18.31 2.61
N LEU A 96 13.30 -17.72 2.00
CA LEU A 96 13.81 -16.39 2.41
C LEU A 96 12.82 -15.25 2.15
N TRP A 97 12.12 -15.28 1.01
CA TRP A 97 11.20 -14.21 0.59
C TRP A 97 9.88 -14.18 1.40
N TYR A 98 9.58 -15.25 2.15
CA TYR A 98 8.45 -15.33 3.08
C TYR A 98 8.54 -14.26 4.17
N TRP A 99 9.74 -14.09 4.72
CA TRP A 99 9.97 -13.22 5.87
C TRP A 99 9.93 -11.76 5.40
N GLU A 100 10.60 -11.44 4.30
CA GLU A 100 10.64 -10.07 3.77
C GLU A 100 9.26 -9.49 3.43
N TRP A 101 8.39 -10.31 2.83
CA TRP A 101 7.03 -9.86 2.48
C TRP A 101 6.13 -9.68 3.69
N SER A 102 6.15 -10.64 4.62
CA SER A 102 5.33 -10.56 5.84
C SER A 102 5.86 -9.51 6.82
N ASN A 103 7.18 -9.27 6.85
CA ASN A 103 7.78 -8.16 7.58
C ASN A 103 7.30 -6.82 7.05
N GLY A 104 7.35 -6.65 5.73
CA GLY A 104 7.04 -5.38 5.10
C GLY A 104 5.56 -5.11 4.88
N HIS A 105 4.70 -6.14 4.84
CA HIS A 105 3.27 -5.98 4.64
C HIS A 105 2.46 -7.15 5.24
N HIS A 106 1.74 -6.85 6.32
CA HIS A 106 0.90 -7.82 6.99
C HIS A 106 -0.36 -7.18 7.57
N GLY A 107 -1.32 -8.04 7.90
CA GLY A 107 -2.56 -7.69 8.57
C GLY A 107 -2.70 -8.43 9.90
N LYS A 108 -3.39 -7.81 10.84
CA LYS A 108 -3.82 -8.43 12.10
C LYS A 108 -5.34 -8.46 12.11
N VAL A 109 -5.93 -9.66 12.20
CA VAL A 109 -7.38 -9.79 12.35
C VAL A 109 -7.79 -9.19 13.70
N LEU A 110 -8.82 -8.36 13.68
CA LEU A 110 -9.37 -7.69 14.85
C LEU A 110 -10.72 -8.34 15.23
N PRO A 111 -10.95 -8.62 16.52
CA PRO A 111 -12.32 -8.77 17.02
C PRO A 111 -13.15 -7.52 16.69
N HIS A 112 -14.46 -7.70 16.54
CA HIS A 112 -15.36 -6.61 16.13
C HIS A 112 -15.27 -5.40 17.06
N ASP A 113 -15.33 -5.62 18.37
CA ASP A 113 -15.23 -4.54 19.36
C ASP A 113 -13.90 -3.81 19.33
N LEU A 114 -12.80 -4.52 19.02
CA LEU A 114 -11.48 -3.89 18.89
C LEU A 114 -11.41 -2.99 17.64
N ALA A 115 -12.02 -3.40 16.53
CA ALA A 115 -12.13 -2.56 15.35
C ALA A 115 -12.94 -1.28 15.65
N ARG A 116 -14.05 -1.41 16.39
CA ARG A 116 -14.86 -0.26 16.85
C ARG A 116 -14.06 0.66 17.79
N ALA A 117 -13.29 0.09 18.70
CA ALA A 117 -12.45 0.85 19.63
C ALA A 117 -11.39 1.68 18.91
N LEU A 118 -10.76 1.15 17.85
CA LEU A 118 -9.81 1.90 17.03
C LEU A 118 -10.44 3.08 16.28
N ILE A 119 -11.72 2.97 15.91
CA ILE A 119 -12.47 4.04 15.24
C ILE A 119 -12.98 5.10 16.23
N THR A 120 -13.26 4.70 17.47
CA THR A 120 -13.87 5.56 18.51
C THR A 120 -12.89 6.18 19.48
N VAL A 121 -11.62 5.79 19.41
CA VAL A 121 -10.55 6.47 20.14
C VAL A 121 -10.63 7.97 19.91
N ASN A 122 -10.56 8.73 21.00
CA ASN A 122 -10.63 10.18 20.97
C ASN A 122 -9.51 10.79 21.81
N GLN A 123 -8.35 10.15 21.76
CA GLN A 123 -7.14 10.57 22.43
C GLN A 123 -5.96 10.22 21.55
N ASP A 124 -4.90 11.01 21.67
CA ASP A 124 -3.67 10.76 20.94
C ASP A 124 -3.06 9.44 21.42
N ILE A 125 -2.81 8.55 20.48
CA ILE A 125 -1.95 7.39 20.65
C ILE A 125 -0.63 7.76 19.95
N PRO A 126 0.41 8.17 20.71
CA PRO A 126 1.71 8.44 20.12
C PRO A 126 2.25 7.16 19.49
N ARG A 127 3.32 7.29 18.70
CA ARG A 127 3.95 6.13 18.05
C ARG A 127 4.30 5.05 19.06
N GLN A 128 3.53 3.96 19.00
CA GLN A 128 3.71 2.78 19.84
C GLN A 128 4.21 1.62 19.00
N ASP A 129 5.29 0.97 19.45
CA ASP A 129 5.78 -0.27 18.86
C ASP A 129 4.93 -1.45 19.36
N LEU A 130 4.25 -2.15 18.44
CA LEU A 130 3.37 -3.27 18.76
C LEU A 130 4.07 -4.63 18.74
N GLU A 131 5.37 -4.73 18.99
CA GLU A 131 6.15 -5.98 18.97
C GLU A 131 5.48 -7.16 19.68
N GLN A 132 4.84 -6.90 20.83
CA GLN A 132 4.14 -7.92 21.62
C GLN A 132 2.89 -8.49 20.92
N ILE A 133 2.30 -7.74 19.98
CA ILE A 133 1.06 -8.08 19.27
C ILE A 133 1.36 -8.51 17.83
N ILE A 134 2.40 -7.89 17.23
CA ILE A 134 2.84 -8.05 15.86
C ILE A 134 4.32 -8.47 15.89
N PRO A 135 4.62 -9.76 15.64
CA PRO A 135 5.97 -10.30 15.79
C PRO A 135 6.94 -9.88 14.68
N TYR A 136 6.47 -9.16 13.67
CA TYR A 136 7.29 -8.69 12.56
C TYR A 136 8.13 -7.47 12.98
N PRO A 137 9.39 -7.36 12.54
CA PRO A 137 10.28 -6.27 12.96
C PRO A 137 9.93 -4.91 12.31
N GLU A 138 9.25 -4.94 11.17
CA GLU A 138 8.82 -3.75 10.43
C GLU A 138 7.30 -3.63 10.44
N ALA A 139 6.80 -2.45 10.04
CA ALA A 139 5.38 -2.22 9.84
C ALA A 139 4.51 -2.63 11.05
N ARG A 140 4.92 -2.27 12.27
CA ARG A 140 4.18 -2.64 13.49
C ARG A 140 3.87 -1.46 14.41
N ASN A 141 4.06 -0.22 13.93
CA ASN A 141 3.77 0.95 14.75
C ASN A 141 2.28 1.30 14.70
N LEU A 142 1.73 1.81 15.80
CA LEU A 142 0.40 2.45 15.85
C LEU A 142 0.56 3.94 16.15
N VAL A 143 -0.11 4.79 15.38
CA VAL A 143 -0.21 6.24 15.61
C VAL A 143 -1.62 6.66 15.29
N LEU A 144 -2.30 7.32 16.23
CA LEU A 144 -3.65 7.85 16.05
C LEU A 144 -3.72 9.24 16.72
N ASP A 145 -4.24 10.22 15.99
CA ASP A 145 -4.34 11.60 16.46
C ASP A 145 -5.80 11.90 16.79
N GLY A 146 -6.11 12.18 18.07
CA GLY A 146 -7.43 12.50 18.57
C GLY A 146 -8.53 11.57 18.04
N THR A 147 -9.55 12.17 17.42
CA THR A 147 -10.55 11.43 16.64
C THR A 147 -9.96 11.09 15.26
N PRO A 148 -9.89 9.81 14.87
CA PRO A 148 -9.30 9.40 13.60
C PRO A 148 -10.00 10.06 12.40
N ASP A 149 -9.23 10.67 11.50
CA ASP A 149 -9.69 11.02 10.15
C ASP A 149 -9.78 9.75 9.31
N ILE A 150 -10.91 9.55 8.63
CA ILE A 150 -11.23 8.29 7.96
C ILE A 150 -11.76 8.57 6.56
N ALA A 151 -11.21 7.87 5.57
CA ALA A 151 -11.78 7.77 4.24
C ALA A 151 -11.99 6.31 3.86
N VAL A 152 -13.12 6.02 3.22
CA VAL A 152 -13.38 4.72 2.62
C VAL A 152 -13.03 4.75 1.15
N HIS A 153 -12.54 3.64 0.61
CA HIS A 153 -12.37 3.46 -0.82
C HIS A 153 -12.82 2.09 -1.30
N GLU A 154 -13.01 1.98 -2.61
CA GLU A 154 -13.32 0.72 -3.28
C GLU A 154 -12.20 -0.31 -3.07
N CYS A 155 -12.57 -1.49 -2.57
CA CYS A 155 -11.64 -2.56 -2.26
C CYS A 155 -10.98 -3.11 -3.53
N ALA A 156 -9.70 -2.82 -3.71
CA ALA A 156 -8.90 -3.34 -4.81
C ALA A 156 -8.93 -4.88 -4.89
N CYS A 157 -8.98 -5.57 -3.75
CA CYS A 157 -9.06 -7.03 -3.72
C CYS A 157 -10.39 -7.57 -4.26
N ARG A 158 -11.51 -6.86 -4.07
CA ARG A 158 -12.82 -7.23 -4.64
C ARG A 158 -12.83 -6.96 -6.15
N LYS A 159 -12.40 -5.76 -6.57
CA LYS A 159 -12.38 -5.33 -7.99
C LYS A 159 -11.57 -6.22 -8.93
N VAL A 160 -10.55 -6.91 -8.42
CA VAL A 160 -9.72 -7.79 -9.27
C VAL A 160 -10.34 -9.17 -9.49
N ARG A 161 -11.41 -9.52 -8.78
CA ARG A 161 -12.10 -10.80 -8.90
C ARG A 161 -13.24 -10.69 -9.91
N PRO A 162 -13.49 -11.75 -10.71
CA PRO A 162 -14.66 -11.79 -11.58
C PRO A 162 -15.97 -11.88 -10.77
N ASN A 163 -15.95 -12.62 -9.67
CA ASN A 163 -17.05 -12.72 -8.71
C ASN A 163 -16.57 -12.15 -7.38
N HIS A 164 -17.22 -11.10 -6.88
CA HIS A 164 -16.90 -10.46 -5.62
C HIS A 164 -18.13 -10.12 -4.81
N ASN A 165 -17.94 -9.97 -3.50
CA ASN A 165 -18.98 -9.48 -2.60
C ASN A 165 -19.18 -7.97 -2.81
N GLU A 166 -20.41 -7.50 -2.67
CA GLU A 166 -20.76 -6.09 -2.57
C GLU A 166 -20.99 -5.71 -1.09
N PRO A 167 -20.83 -4.43 -0.70
CA PRO A 167 -20.43 -3.27 -1.51
C PRO A 167 -18.92 -3.21 -1.79
N LEU A 168 -18.45 -2.41 -2.76
CA LEU A 168 -17.01 -2.21 -2.98
C LEU A 168 -16.34 -1.29 -1.95
N GLN A 169 -17.03 -0.26 -1.45
CA GLN A 169 -16.46 0.71 -0.49
C GLN A 169 -16.39 0.16 0.93
N VAL A 170 -15.35 -0.63 1.20
CA VAL A 170 -15.20 -1.36 2.48
C VAL A 170 -13.79 -1.28 3.08
N CYS A 171 -12.86 -0.60 2.44
CA CYS A 171 -11.51 -0.39 2.98
C CYS A 171 -11.42 1.02 3.58
N MET A 172 -11.22 1.11 4.89
CA MET A 172 -11.13 2.37 5.63
C MET A 172 -9.67 2.76 5.82
N VAL A 173 -9.19 3.74 5.07
CA VAL A 173 -7.88 4.38 5.30
C VAL A 173 -8.02 5.35 6.48
N ILE A 174 -7.06 5.28 7.39
CA ILE A 174 -7.10 5.96 8.68
C ILE A 174 -5.88 6.86 8.83
N GLY A 175 -6.14 8.10 9.23
CA GLY A 175 -5.13 9.07 9.62
C GLY A 175 -4.41 9.75 8.46
N GLN A 176 -3.75 10.84 8.82
CA GLN A 176 -2.95 11.65 7.90
C GLN A 176 -1.52 11.10 7.80
N PRO A 177 -0.87 11.16 6.63
CA PRO A 177 -1.27 11.84 5.40
C PRO A 177 -2.12 10.96 4.44
N PHE A 178 -2.47 9.74 4.84
CA PHE A 178 -3.03 8.72 3.94
C PHE A 178 -4.43 9.05 3.43
N VAL A 179 -5.28 9.61 4.30
CA VAL A 179 -6.63 10.05 3.93
C VAL A 179 -6.60 11.11 2.83
N ASP A 180 -5.79 12.17 3.01
CA ASP A 180 -5.67 13.23 2.00
C ASP A 180 -5.15 12.68 0.67
N PHE A 181 -4.14 11.79 0.74
CA PHE A 181 -3.58 11.15 -0.45
C PHE A 181 -4.62 10.34 -1.20
N LEU A 182 -5.38 9.50 -0.50
CA LEU A 182 -6.42 8.69 -1.12
C LEU A 182 -7.46 9.56 -1.84
N LEU A 183 -7.98 10.59 -1.17
CA LEU A 183 -9.03 11.44 -1.71
C LEU A 183 -8.57 12.27 -2.92
N GLU A 184 -7.33 12.77 -2.90
CA GLU A 184 -6.80 13.60 -3.98
C GLU A 184 -6.45 12.76 -5.23
N HIS A 185 -5.98 11.52 -5.04
CA HIS A 185 -5.59 10.65 -6.14
C HIS A 185 -6.70 9.74 -6.68
N ASP A 186 -7.70 9.39 -5.87
CA ASP A 186 -8.87 8.57 -6.28
C ASP A 186 -10.22 9.21 -5.85
N PRO A 187 -10.57 10.41 -6.34
CA PRO A 187 -11.78 11.13 -5.92
C PRO A 187 -13.09 10.46 -6.35
N ASN A 188 -13.05 9.50 -7.28
CA ASN A 188 -14.23 8.79 -7.76
C ASN A 188 -14.45 7.47 -6.99
N GLY A 189 -13.37 6.81 -6.56
CA GLY A 189 -13.42 5.56 -5.82
C GLY A 189 -13.34 5.72 -4.30
N SER A 190 -13.21 6.95 -3.80
CA SER A 190 -13.05 7.22 -2.37
C SER A 190 -13.86 8.41 -1.87
N ARG A 191 -14.16 8.40 -0.57
CA ARG A 191 -14.81 9.51 0.13
C ARG A 191 -14.45 9.52 1.61
N ARG A 192 -14.43 10.71 2.22
CA ARG A 192 -14.35 10.86 3.68
C ARG A 192 -15.64 10.35 4.31
N ILE A 193 -15.53 9.76 5.49
CA ILE A 193 -16.67 9.27 6.26
C ILE A 193 -16.57 9.74 7.71
N THR A 194 -17.72 9.95 8.33
CA THR A 194 -17.82 10.23 9.76
C THR A 194 -17.50 8.99 10.59
N GLN A 195 -17.18 9.19 11.87
CA GLN A 195 -17.03 8.08 12.81
C GLN A 195 -18.29 7.20 12.88
N ALA A 196 -19.49 7.81 12.85
CA ALA A 196 -20.75 7.08 12.84
C ALA A 196 -20.92 6.21 11.59
N GLU A 197 -20.60 6.74 10.40
CA GLU A 197 -20.61 5.96 9.16
C GLU A 197 -19.58 4.83 9.17
N ALA A 198 -18.38 5.06 9.75
CA ALA A 198 -17.37 4.04 9.89
C ALA A 198 -17.84 2.89 10.78
N LEU A 199 -18.46 3.20 11.93
CA LEU A 199 -19.05 2.21 12.83
C LEU A 199 -20.18 1.43 12.15
N ALA A 200 -21.08 2.12 11.44
CA ALA A 200 -22.15 1.46 10.69
C ALA A 200 -21.61 0.53 9.60
N LEU A 201 -20.52 0.90 8.93
CA LEU A 201 -19.86 0.06 7.95
C LEU A 201 -19.17 -1.17 8.59
N LEU A 202 -18.51 -1.00 9.75
CA LEU A 202 -17.95 -2.14 10.49
C LEU A 202 -19.04 -3.13 10.92
N GLU A 203 -20.19 -2.62 11.39
CA GLU A 203 -21.34 -3.43 11.78
C GLU A 203 -21.89 -4.20 10.57
N ALA A 204 -22.20 -3.50 9.48
CA ALA A 204 -22.78 -4.12 8.29
C ALA A 204 -21.85 -5.19 7.67
N GLU A 205 -20.54 -4.98 7.70
CA GLU A 205 -19.58 -5.97 7.22
C GLU A 205 -19.42 -7.14 8.21
N HIS A 206 -19.53 -6.89 9.52
CA HIS A 206 -19.55 -7.94 10.53
C HIS A 206 -20.77 -8.85 10.39
N GLU A 207 -21.97 -8.27 10.22
CA GLU A 207 -23.22 -9.00 9.98
C GLU A 207 -23.17 -9.85 8.69
N ARG A 208 -22.41 -9.42 7.68
CA ARG A 208 -22.14 -10.21 6.46
C ARG A 208 -21.15 -11.36 6.67
N GLY A 209 -20.58 -11.50 7.87
CA GLY A 209 -19.56 -12.48 8.18
C GLY A 209 -18.17 -12.12 7.66
N HIS A 210 -17.92 -10.84 7.34
CA HIS A 210 -16.57 -10.39 6.97
C HIS A 210 -15.72 -10.13 8.22
N ILE A 211 -14.41 -10.28 8.05
CA ILE A 211 -13.44 -10.06 9.13
C ILE A 211 -12.82 -8.67 9.03
N HIS A 212 -12.63 -8.04 10.18
CA HIS A 212 -11.90 -6.78 10.31
C HIS A 212 -10.42 -7.09 10.37
N THR A 213 -9.62 -6.43 9.52
CA THR A 213 -8.16 -6.62 9.51
C THR A 213 -7.47 -5.28 9.52
N ALA A 214 -6.67 -5.01 10.56
CA ALA A 214 -5.75 -3.89 10.59
C ALA A 214 -4.52 -4.22 9.73
N TYR A 215 -4.27 -3.46 8.67
CA TYR A 215 -3.07 -3.65 7.86
C TYR A 215 -2.01 -2.61 8.15
N PHE A 216 -0.79 -3.09 7.99
CA PHE A 216 0.43 -2.34 8.16
C PHE A 216 1.31 -2.53 6.93
N LYS A 217 2.10 -1.52 6.60
CA LYS A 217 3.05 -1.61 5.51
C LYS A 217 4.28 -0.76 5.78
N ASN A 218 5.47 -1.29 5.54
CA ASN A 218 6.73 -0.63 5.83
C ASN A 218 6.91 0.67 5.02
N VAL A 219 6.42 0.69 3.78
CA VAL A 219 6.42 1.91 2.97
C VAL A 219 5.34 2.92 3.36
N LEU A 220 4.40 2.58 4.24
CA LEU A 220 3.40 3.49 4.79
C LEU A 220 3.77 3.92 6.20
N LEU A 221 4.91 4.60 6.31
CA LEU A 221 5.47 5.14 7.55
C LEU A 221 5.73 4.09 8.64
N ASP A 222 5.90 2.82 8.25
CA ASP A 222 6.08 1.67 9.14
C ASP A 222 4.96 1.53 10.19
N ARG A 223 3.74 1.98 9.87
CA ARG A 223 2.62 2.03 10.81
C ARG A 223 1.29 1.54 10.24
N PHE A 224 0.33 1.38 11.13
CA PHE A 224 -1.08 1.17 10.85
C PHE A 224 -1.63 2.28 9.94
N TYR A 225 -2.42 1.91 8.93
CA TYR A 225 -3.00 2.89 7.99
C TYR A 225 -4.37 2.53 7.45
N VAL A 226 -4.83 1.28 7.60
CA VAL A 226 -6.12 0.85 7.05
C VAL A 226 -6.77 -0.25 7.89
N ILE A 227 -8.08 -0.16 8.05
CA ILE A 227 -8.95 -1.28 8.45
C ILE A 227 -9.65 -1.78 7.19
N CYS A 228 -9.39 -3.04 6.84
CA CYS A 228 -10.03 -3.72 5.73
C CYS A 228 -11.12 -4.66 6.24
N ASN A 229 -12.29 -4.62 5.60
CA ASN A 229 -13.40 -5.56 5.82
C ASN A 229 -13.33 -6.69 4.78
N CYS A 230 -12.65 -7.77 5.14
CA CYS A 230 -12.21 -8.82 4.22
C CYS A 230 -13.14 -10.03 4.23
N CYS A 231 -13.36 -10.64 3.05
CA CYS A 231 -13.85 -12.01 2.93
C CYS A 231 -12.69 -12.94 2.49
N PRO A 232 -12.74 -14.24 2.83
CA PRO A 232 -11.83 -15.23 2.27
C PRO A 232 -11.99 -15.37 0.74
N CYS A 233 -13.12 -14.95 0.20
CA CYS A 233 -13.47 -15.03 -1.22
C CYS A 233 -12.63 -14.12 -2.14
N CYS A 234 -12.23 -12.94 -1.66
CA CYS A 234 -11.59 -11.91 -2.48
C CYS A 234 -10.25 -11.44 -1.93
N CYS A 235 -10.05 -11.49 -0.61
CA CYS A 235 -8.88 -10.88 0.04
C CYS A 235 -7.57 -11.47 -0.51
N ALA A 236 -6.72 -10.60 -1.06
CA ALA A 236 -5.41 -10.99 -1.58
C ALA A 236 -4.49 -11.51 -0.46
N GLY A 237 -4.55 -10.93 0.74
CA GLY A 237 -3.74 -11.38 1.88
C GLY A 237 -4.13 -12.77 2.37
N LEU A 238 -5.44 -13.05 2.48
CA LEU A 238 -5.94 -14.39 2.83
C LEU A 238 -5.64 -15.40 1.72
N GLU A 239 -5.76 -15.01 0.45
CA GLU A 239 -5.38 -15.89 -0.67
C GLU A 239 -3.88 -16.22 -0.64
N ALA A 240 -3.02 -15.22 -0.42
CA ALA A 240 -1.58 -15.40 -0.26
C ALA A 240 -1.26 -16.41 0.85
N MET A 241 -1.96 -16.31 1.97
CA MET A 241 -1.80 -17.22 3.10
C MET A 241 -2.31 -18.63 2.80
N PHE A 242 -3.56 -18.77 2.38
CA PHE A 242 -4.21 -20.08 2.24
C PHE A 242 -3.77 -20.86 1.00
N LYS A 243 -3.55 -20.19 -0.14
CA LYS A 243 -3.19 -20.88 -1.38
C LYS A 243 -1.68 -20.96 -1.61
N TYR A 244 -0.92 -19.99 -1.12
CA TYR A 244 0.50 -19.84 -1.44
C TYR A 244 1.42 -19.94 -0.22
N GLY A 245 0.87 -20.19 0.99
CA GLY A 245 1.66 -20.36 2.21
C GLY A 245 2.41 -19.10 2.65
N ARG A 246 1.91 -17.92 2.29
CA ARG A 246 2.53 -16.62 2.62
C ARG A 246 1.76 -15.97 3.78
N PRO A 247 2.27 -15.96 5.02
CA PRO A 247 1.54 -15.50 6.19
C PRO A 247 1.49 -13.98 6.21
N MET A 248 0.58 -13.45 5.41
CA MET A 248 0.31 -12.03 5.35
C MET A 248 -0.71 -11.59 6.39
N VAL A 249 -1.43 -12.50 7.04
CA VAL A 249 -2.51 -12.17 7.97
C VAL A 249 -2.33 -12.99 9.25
N LEU A 250 -2.19 -12.29 10.38
CA LEU A 250 -2.11 -12.85 11.72
C LEU A 250 -3.50 -13.04 12.30
N SER A 251 -3.70 -14.14 13.05
CA SER A 251 -4.95 -14.37 13.78
C SER A 251 -5.16 -13.30 14.86
N SER A 252 -6.42 -13.13 15.27
CA SER A 252 -6.77 -12.20 16.35
C SER A 252 -6.23 -12.65 17.72
N GLY A 253 -5.92 -13.94 17.89
CA GLY A 253 -5.66 -14.55 19.19
C GLY A 253 -6.93 -14.98 19.93
N TYR A 254 -8.10 -14.85 19.30
CA TYR A 254 -9.41 -15.24 19.84
C TYR A 254 -10.01 -16.37 19.00
N ILE A 255 -10.84 -17.21 19.62
CA ILE A 255 -11.60 -18.28 18.97
C ILE A 255 -13.07 -17.86 18.94
N ALA A 256 -13.71 -17.94 17.77
CA ALA A 256 -15.14 -17.76 17.66
C ALA A 256 -15.85 -18.97 18.31
N LEU A 257 -16.71 -18.72 19.30
CA LEU A 257 -17.62 -19.71 19.84
C LEU A 257 -18.92 -19.60 19.05
N ILE A 258 -19.32 -20.69 18.40
CA ILE A 258 -20.55 -20.82 17.60
C ILE A 258 -21.47 -21.78 18.32
#